data_AF-B6W4W1-F1
#
_entry.id   AF-B6W4W1-F1
#
_cell.length_a   1.000
_cell.length_b   1.000
_cell.length_c   1.000
_cell.angle_alpha   90.00
_cell.angle_beta   90.00
_cell.angle_gamma   90.00
#
_symmetry.space_group_name_H-M   'P 1'
#
loop_
_entity.id
_entity.type
_entity.pdbx_description
1 polymer ?
#
loop_
_entity_poly.entity_id
_entity_poly.type
_entity_poly.pdbx_seq_one_letter_code
_entity_poly.pdbx_strand_id
1 'polypeptide(L)'
;MHELLDLIASVVSGTKPEEVSADFASLTAGVRDKKKLLRTFIEASRKDIEQLRKAGNDREGLREIIHRMLPMWELLQTDDLLHAYRDVLHDDKEDDGEVGEYTRRVIEHTALLIAEAENEMKRLTNETEDIDSRR
;
A
#
# COMPACT_ATOMS: atom_id res chain seq x y z
N MET A 1 5.20 -26.97 24.94
CA MET A 1 4.43 -26.28 23.88
C MET A 1 4.57 -24.74 23.94
N HIS A 2 5.71 -24.20 24.38
CA HIS A 2 5.99 -22.75 24.33
C HIS A 2 6.95 -22.40 23.18
N GLU A 3 7.85 -23.31 22.83
CA GLU A 3 8.89 -23.08 21.82
C GLU A 3 8.36 -22.73 20.42
N LEU A 4 7.20 -23.28 20.02
CA LEU A 4 6.60 -22.95 18.72
C LEU A 4 5.98 -21.55 18.71
N LEU A 5 5.42 -21.11 19.84
CA LEU A 5 4.83 -19.78 19.98
C LEU A 5 5.94 -18.72 20.09
N ASP A 6 7.04 -19.04 20.77
CA ASP A 6 8.22 -18.16 20.87
C ASP A 6 8.93 -18.02 19.52
N LEU A 7 8.99 -19.09 18.71
CA LEU A 7 9.52 -19.04 17.35
C LEU A 7 8.64 -18.17 16.43
N ILE A 8 7.31 -18.33 16.49
CA ILE A 8 6.37 -17.49 15.73
C ILE A 8 6.46 -16.04 16.21
N ALA A 9 6.51 -15.78 17.52
CA ALA A 9 6.68 -14.44 18.07
C ALA A 9 8.03 -13.82 17.68
N SER A 10 9.11 -14.62 17.59
CA SER A 10 10.42 -14.17 17.12
C SER A 10 10.44 -13.86 15.62
N VAL A 11 9.70 -14.60 14.80
CA VAL A 11 9.55 -14.29 13.37
C VAL A 11 8.72 -13.01 13.18
N VAL A 12 7.61 -12.87 13.93
CA VAL A 12 6.75 -11.67 13.89
C VAL A 12 7.43 -10.43 14.50
N SER A 13 8.29 -10.60 15.51
CA SER A 13 9.02 -9.51 16.16
C SER A 13 10.32 -9.13 15.43
N GLY A 14 10.83 -10.00 14.55
CA GLY A 14 12.04 -9.78 13.76
C GLY A 14 11.80 -9.08 12.43
N THR A 15 10.61 -9.26 11.86
CA THR A 15 10.07 -8.37 10.83
C THR A 15 9.37 -7.22 11.55
N LYS A 16 10.08 -6.13 11.84
CA LYS A 16 9.37 -4.86 11.80
C LYS A 16 8.64 -4.87 10.45
N PRO A 17 7.30 -4.64 10.38
CA PRO A 17 6.74 -4.26 9.09
C PRO A 17 7.67 -3.16 8.59
N GLU A 18 8.19 -3.29 7.37
CA GLU A 18 8.87 -2.18 6.72
C GLU A 18 8.01 -0.96 7.03
N GLU A 19 8.53 -0.02 7.81
CA GLU A 19 7.77 1.19 8.12
C GLU A 19 7.60 1.84 6.76
N VAL A 20 6.43 1.67 6.17
CA VAL A 20 6.10 2.30 4.91
C VAL A 20 6.03 3.78 5.25
N SER A 21 7.11 4.51 4.99
CA SER A 21 7.13 5.94 5.24
C SER A 21 6.51 6.66 4.05
N ALA A 22 5.22 6.39 3.79
CA ALA A 22 4.54 6.98 2.65
C ALA A 22 4.40 8.51 2.84
N ASP A 23 4.82 9.27 1.84
CA ASP A 23 4.80 10.74 1.89
C ASP A 23 3.41 11.30 1.57
N PHE A 24 2.49 11.19 2.53
CA PHE A 24 1.16 11.80 2.42
C PHE A 24 1.19 13.33 2.38
N ALA A 25 2.28 13.97 2.83
CA ALA A 25 2.43 15.41 2.71
C ALA A 25 2.62 15.81 1.25
N SER A 26 3.46 15.08 0.51
CA SER A 26 3.60 15.22 -0.95
C SER A 26 2.30 14.92 -1.68
N LEU A 27 1.61 13.81 -1.34
CA LEU A 27 0.35 13.46 -1.99
C LEU A 27 -0.74 14.54 -1.82
N THR A 28 -0.79 15.19 -0.66
CA THR A 28 -1.84 16.18 -0.34
C THR A 28 -1.41 17.62 -0.59
N ALA A 29 -0.20 17.85 -1.10
CA ALA A 29 0.34 19.18 -1.37
C ALA A 29 -0.53 19.93 -2.40
N GLY A 30 -0.97 21.16 -2.05
CA GLY A 30 -1.80 21.99 -2.92
C GLY A 30 -3.25 21.51 -3.10
N VAL A 31 -3.67 20.43 -2.43
CA VAL A 31 -5.03 19.89 -2.53
C VAL A 31 -5.92 20.54 -1.47
N ARG A 32 -6.98 21.22 -1.91
CA ARG A 32 -7.93 21.91 -1.02
C ARG A 32 -8.71 20.93 -0.13
N ASP A 33 -9.18 19.84 -0.70
CA ASP A 33 -9.97 18.81 0.01
C ASP A 33 -9.14 17.54 0.20
N LYS A 34 -8.20 17.60 1.14
CA LYS A 34 -7.28 16.50 1.45
C LYS A 34 -8.01 15.25 1.94
N LYS A 35 -9.07 15.41 2.75
CA LYS A 35 -9.86 14.29 3.26
C LYS A 35 -10.57 13.54 2.13
N LYS A 36 -11.13 14.25 1.16
CA LYS A 36 -11.73 13.62 -0.03
C LYS A 36 -10.69 12.86 -0.85
N LEU A 37 -9.50 13.43 -1.07
CA LEU A 37 -8.41 12.75 -1.77
C LEU A 37 -8.02 11.44 -1.07
N LEU A 38 -7.77 11.48 0.24
CA LEU A 38 -7.40 10.28 1.01
C LEU A 38 -8.49 9.22 0.99
N ARG A 39 -9.77 9.61 1.07
CA ARG A 39 -10.89 8.68 0.93
C ARG A 39 -10.92 8.01 -0.45
N THR A 40 -10.74 8.79 -1.52
CA THR A 40 -10.68 8.25 -2.89
C THR A 40 -9.49 7.31 -3.07
N PHE A 41 -8.33 7.63 -2.51
CA PHE A 41 -7.17 6.74 -2.48
C PHE A 41 -7.51 5.41 -1.80
N ILE A 42 -8.10 5.45 -0.59
CA ILE A 42 -8.48 4.23 0.15
C ILE A 42 -9.47 3.36 -0.65
N GLU A 43 -10.49 3.97 -1.26
CA GLU A 43 -11.48 3.26 -2.08
C GLU A 43 -10.84 2.60 -3.31
N ALA A 44 -9.95 3.31 -4.01
CA ALA A 44 -9.20 2.77 -5.15
C ALA A 44 -8.29 1.61 -4.74
N SER A 45 -7.48 1.80 -3.68
CA SER A 45 -6.55 0.79 -3.17
C SER A 45 -7.25 -0.50 -2.73
N ARG A 46 -8.45 -0.40 -2.12
CA ARG A 46 -9.27 -1.59 -1.78
C ARG A 46 -9.71 -2.37 -3.03
N LYS A 47 -10.11 -1.64 -4.08
CA LYS A 47 -10.48 -2.25 -5.36
C LYS A 47 -9.28 -2.89 -6.04
N ASP A 48 -8.11 -2.25 -5.98
CA ASP A 48 -6.88 -2.80 -6.54
C ASP A 48 -6.48 -4.11 -5.84
N ILE A 49 -6.55 -4.18 -4.51
CA ILE A 49 -6.34 -5.43 -3.76
C ILE A 49 -7.30 -6.54 -4.21
N GLU A 50 -8.59 -6.22 -4.40
CA GLU A 50 -9.57 -7.19 -4.86
C GLU A 50 -9.22 -7.72 -6.26
N GLN A 51 -8.77 -6.84 -7.16
CA GLN A 51 -8.38 -7.22 -8.52
C GLN A 51 -7.08 -8.04 -8.53
N LEU A 52 -6.08 -7.67 -7.74
CA LEU A 52 -4.83 -8.43 -7.58
C LEU A 52 -5.12 -9.87 -7.11
N ARG A 53 -6.02 -10.03 -6.14
CA ARG A 53 -6.43 -11.36 -5.65
C ARG A 53 -7.15 -12.20 -6.71
N LYS A 54 -7.88 -11.56 -7.63
CA LYS A 54 -8.63 -12.25 -8.69
C LYS A 54 -7.77 -12.61 -9.90
N ALA A 55 -6.72 -11.84 -10.18
CA ALA A 55 -5.89 -12.02 -11.35
C ALA A 55 -5.11 -13.36 -11.35
N GLY A 56 -4.76 -13.89 -10.16
CA GLY A 56 -3.96 -15.11 -10.08
C GLY A 56 -2.61 -14.90 -10.78
N ASN A 57 -2.31 -15.72 -11.80
CA ASN A 57 -1.09 -15.60 -12.62
C ASN A 57 -1.34 -14.92 -13.98
N ASP A 58 -2.49 -14.23 -14.17
CA ASP A 58 -2.74 -13.44 -15.37
C ASP A 58 -1.81 -12.22 -15.42
N ARG A 59 -0.64 -12.39 -16.04
CA ARG A 59 0.39 -11.36 -16.12
C ARG A 59 -0.06 -10.11 -16.83
N GLU A 60 -0.93 -10.23 -17.83
CA GLU A 60 -1.46 -9.07 -18.55
C GLU A 60 -2.36 -8.24 -17.64
N GLY A 61 -3.33 -8.87 -16.99
CA GLY A 61 -4.20 -8.22 -16.01
C GLY A 61 -3.42 -7.64 -14.82
N LEU A 62 -2.39 -8.34 -14.33
CA LEU A 62 -1.50 -7.85 -13.29
C LEU A 62 -0.76 -6.58 -13.74
N ARG A 63 -0.18 -6.55 -14.95
CA ARG A 63 0.49 -5.35 -15.48
C ARG A 63 -0.45 -4.16 -15.56
N GLU A 64 -1.69 -4.35 -15.98
CA GLU A 64 -2.69 -3.28 -16.02
C GLU A 64 -3.02 -2.71 -14.63
N ILE A 65 -3.12 -3.59 -13.62
CA ILE A 65 -3.37 -3.17 -12.24
C ILE A 65 -2.16 -2.38 -11.70
N ILE A 66 -0.95 -2.92 -11.85
CA ILE A 66 0.28 -2.26 -11.39
C ILE A 66 0.47 -0.91 -12.07
N HIS A 67 0.23 -0.81 -13.38
CA HIS A 67 0.32 0.45 -14.11
C HIS A 67 -0.64 1.51 -13.58
N ARG A 68 -1.86 1.12 -13.18
CA ARG A 68 -2.84 2.04 -12.58
C ARG A 68 -2.46 2.50 -11.17
N MET A 69 -1.83 1.63 -10.38
CA MET A 69 -1.39 1.95 -9.01
C MET A 69 -0.17 2.88 -8.98
N LEU A 70 0.71 2.74 -9.98
CA LEU A 70 2.04 3.35 -10.01
C LEU A 70 2.04 4.87 -9.76
N PRO A 71 1.22 5.71 -10.43
CA PRO A 71 1.31 7.16 -10.26
C PRO A 71 1.05 7.62 -8.82
N MET A 72 0.17 6.93 -8.10
CA MET A 72 -0.14 7.27 -6.72
C MET A 72 1.00 6.85 -5.78
N TRP A 73 1.66 5.73 -6.07
CA TRP A 73 2.79 5.27 -5.28
C TRP A 73 4.04 6.12 -5.51
N GLU A 74 4.25 6.64 -6.71
CA GLU A 74 5.30 7.61 -7.03
C GLU A 74 5.10 8.93 -6.24
N LEU A 75 3.87 9.42 -6.14
CA LEU A 75 3.55 10.59 -5.31
C LEU A 75 3.76 10.34 -3.81
N LEU A 76 3.56 9.11 -3.36
CA LEU A 76 3.80 8.66 -1.99
C LEU A 76 5.26 8.26 -1.74
N GLN A 77 6.12 8.30 -2.76
CA GLN A 77 7.53 7.89 -2.71
C GLN A 77 7.72 6.45 -2.21
N THR A 78 6.89 5.53 -2.71
CA THR A 78 6.88 4.13 -2.29
C THR A 78 6.79 3.13 -3.45
N ASP A 79 7.08 3.58 -4.67
CA ASP A 79 6.90 2.89 -5.94
C ASP A 79 7.91 1.78 -6.27
N ASP A 80 9.02 1.68 -5.51
CA ASP A 80 10.09 0.70 -5.74
C ASP A 80 9.58 -0.74 -5.92
N LEU A 81 8.63 -1.17 -5.07
CA LEU A 81 8.04 -2.51 -5.15
C LEU A 81 7.23 -2.72 -6.44
N LEU A 82 6.52 -1.69 -6.92
CA LEU A 82 5.76 -1.78 -8.17
C LEU A 82 6.68 -1.79 -9.39
N HIS A 83 7.81 -1.07 -9.33
CA HIS A 83 8.83 -1.13 -10.37
C HIS A 83 9.47 -2.52 -10.47
N ALA A 84 9.91 -3.08 -9.34
CA ALA A 84 10.46 -4.43 -9.30
C ALA A 84 9.44 -5.47 -9.80
N TYR A 85 8.18 -5.34 -9.39
CA TYR A 85 7.16 -6.29 -9.83
C TYR A 85 6.88 -6.19 -11.33
N ARG A 86 6.88 -4.97 -11.89
CA ARG A 86 6.70 -4.79 -13.34
C ARG A 86 7.79 -5.49 -14.15
N ASP A 87 9.02 -5.49 -13.67
CA ASP A 87 10.14 -6.19 -14.33
C ASP A 87 9.92 -7.71 -14.33
N VAL A 88 9.50 -8.28 -13.20
CA VAL A 88 9.11 -9.71 -13.10
C VAL A 88 7.95 -10.05 -14.03
N LEU A 89 6.94 -9.17 -14.12
CA LEU A 89 5.81 -9.38 -15.01
C LEU A 89 6.17 -9.29 -16.50
N HIS A 90 7.30 -8.68 -16.86
CA HIS A 90 7.77 -8.59 -18.24
C HIS A 90 8.69 -9.74 -18.66
N ASP A 91 9.31 -10.45 -17.70
CA ASP A 91 10.15 -11.60 -18.02
C ASP A 91 9.32 -12.89 -18.05
N ASP A 92 9.00 -13.35 -19.26
CA ASP A 92 8.27 -14.60 -19.52
C ASP A 92 8.96 -15.86 -18.96
N LYS A 93 10.21 -15.75 -18.47
CA LYS A 93 10.95 -16.86 -17.86
C LYS A 93 10.77 -16.99 -16.35
N GLU A 94 10.26 -15.96 -15.67
CA GLU A 94 10.08 -16.01 -14.22
C GLU A 94 9.01 -17.03 -13.86
N ASP A 95 9.16 -17.67 -12.70
CA ASP A 95 8.21 -18.71 -12.26
C ASP A 95 6.91 -18.09 -11.74
N ASP A 96 5.82 -18.83 -11.91
CA ASP A 96 4.51 -18.46 -11.38
C ASP A 96 4.54 -18.27 -9.85
N GLY A 97 5.44 -18.95 -9.14
CA GLY A 97 5.68 -18.75 -7.71
C GLY A 97 6.20 -17.35 -7.38
N GLU A 98 7.09 -16.80 -8.20
CA GLU A 98 7.64 -15.45 -8.00
C GLU A 98 6.61 -14.36 -8.28
N VAL A 99 5.83 -14.52 -9.34
CA VAL A 99 4.67 -13.64 -9.64
C VAL A 99 3.69 -13.63 -8.46
N GLY A 100 3.40 -14.80 -7.90
CA GLY A 100 2.54 -14.93 -6.71
C GLY A 100 3.11 -14.25 -5.47
N GLU A 101 4.42 -14.36 -5.24
CA GLU A 101 5.10 -13.70 -4.11
C GLU A 101 5.02 -12.17 -4.22
N TYR A 102 5.36 -11.61 -5.37
CA TYR A 102 5.26 -10.16 -5.59
C TYR A 102 3.82 -9.66 -5.49
N THR A 103 2.84 -10.41 -6.03
CA THR A 103 1.42 -10.08 -5.87
C THR A 103 1.04 -9.98 -4.39
N ARG A 104 1.48 -10.94 -3.56
CA ARG A 104 1.24 -10.92 -2.13
C ARG A 104 1.87 -9.69 -1.46
N ARG A 105 3.14 -9.41 -1.75
CA ARG A 105 3.87 -8.26 -1.19
C ARG A 105 3.18 -6.95 -1.54
N VAL A 106 2.76 -6.77 -2.79
CA VAL A 106 2.01 -5.57 -3.22
C VAL A 106 0.69 -5.44 -2.47
N ILE A 107 -0.06 -6.54 -2.28
CA ILE A 107 -1.30 -6.51 -1.49
C ILE A 107 -1.05 -6.10 -0.04
N GLU A 108 -0.03 -6.67 0.60
CA GLU A 108 0.34 -6.36 1.98
C GLU A 108 0.72 -4.89 2.13
N HIS A 109 1.57 -4.39 1.23
CA HIS A 109 2.00 -3.00 1.20
C HIS A 109 0.84 -2.03 0.93
N THR A 110 -0.06 -2.38 0.00
CA THR A 110 -1.28 -1.60 -0.27
C THR A 110 -2.16 -1.51 0.98
N ALA A 111 -2.24 -2.59 1.78
CA ALA A 111 -3.01 -2.58 3.02
C ALA A 111 -2.37 -1.67 4.10
N LEU A 112 -1.05 -1.61 4.18
CA LEU A 112 -0.32 -0.67 5.05
C LEU A 112 -0.60 0.78 4.64
N LEU A 113 -0.52 1.09 3.34
CA LEU A 113 -0.84 2.42 2.82
C LEU A 113 -2.27 2.85 3.13
N ILE A 114 -3.25 1.93 3.08
CA ILE A 114 -4.63 2.22 3.49
C ILE A 114 -4.68 2.60 4.98
N ALA A 115 -4.00 1.84 5.85
CA ALA A 115 -3.98 2.10 7.29
C ALA A 115 -3.34 3.46 7.61
N GLU A 116 -2.27 3.83 6.92
CA GLU A 116 -1.63 5.14 7.07
C GLU A 116 -2.50 6.29 6.55
N ALA A 117 -3.16 6.12 5.40
CA ALA A 117 -4.11 7.10 4.89
C ALA A 117 -5.29 7.33 5.87
N GLU A 118 -5.78 6.27 6.52
CA GLU A 118 -6.80 6.36 7.56
C GLU A 118 -6.29 7.12 8.79
N ASN A 119 -5.03 6.91 9.19
CA ASN A 119 -4.41 7.65 10.29
C ASN A 119 -4.21 9.12 9.95
N GLU A 120 -3.78 9.44 8.73
CA GLU A 120 -3.63 10.83 8.27
C GLU A 120 -4.99 11.55 8.21
N MET A 121 -6.06 10.87 7.77
CA MET A 121 -7.42 11.40 7.83
C MET A 121 -7.87 11.76 9.26
N LYS A 122 -7.50 10.92 10.26
CA LYS A 122 -7.79 11.20 11.68
C LYS A 122 -7.01 12.42 12.16
N ARG A 123 -5.72 12.52 11.83
CA ARG A 123 -4.88 13.69 12.17
C ARG A 123 -5.46 15.00 11.64
N LEU A 124 -5.86 15.02 10.36
CA LEU A 124 -6.51 16.19 9.75
C LEU A 124 -7.82 16.58 10.44
N THR A 125 -8.53 15.63 11.07
CA THR A 125 -9.76 15.93 11.82
C THR A 125 -9.45 16.57 13.16
N ASN A 126 -8.52 15.99 13.92
CA ASN A 126 -8.11 16.51 15.23
C ASN A 126 -7.48 17.91 15.12
N GLU A 127 -6.71 18.18 14.05
CA GLU A 127 -6.13 19.50 13.80
C GLU A 127 -7.18 20.58 13.49
N THR A 128 -8.36 20.20 12.99
CA THR A 128 -9.44 21.16 12.70
C THR A 128 -10.28 21.48 13.95
N GLU A 129 -10.35 20.56 14.92
CA GLU A 129 -11.11 20.74 16.17
C GLU A 129 -10.34 21.58 17.22
N ASP A 130 -9.01 21.53 17.22
CA ASP A 130 -8.15 22.31 18.14
C ASP A 130 -8.14 23.82 17.85
N ILE A 131 -8.39 24.24 16.61
CA ILE A 131 -8.51 25.67 16.24
C ILE A 131 -9.89 26.25 16.54
N ASP A 132 -10.96 25.45 16.49
CA ASP A 132 -12.32 25.92 16.79
C ASP A 132 -12.56 26.02 18.31
N SER A 133 -11.88 25.17 19.10
CA SER A 133 -11.98 25.14 20.56
C SER A 133 -11.27 26.30 21.28
N ARG A 134 -10.51 27.15 20.55
CA ARG A 134 -9.78 28.32 21.10
C ARG A 134 -10.43 29.66 20.75
N ARG A 135 -11.65 29.67 20.20
CA ARG A 135 -12.36 30.87 19.76
C ARG A 135 -13.53 31.21 20.67
#